data_AF-W1XQW7-F1
#
_entry.id   AF-W1XQW7-F1
#
_cell.length_a   1.000
_cell.length_b   1.000
_cell.length_c   1.000
_cell.angle_alpha   90.00
_cell.angle_beta   90.00
_cell.angle_gamma   90.00
#
_symmetry.space_group_name_H-M   'P 1'
#
loop_
_entity.id
_entity.type
_entity.pdbx_description
1 polymer ?
#
loop_
_entity_poly.entity_id
_entity_poly.type
_entity_poly.pdbx_seq_one_letter_code
_entity_poly.pdbx_strand_id
1 'polypeptide(L)' 'IGGGYVIASEGKVVEELALEVMGLITNRPHEEVDAKVAKMKDIAYGMGVPKGLDPFINLSFLALTVIPEIRITTTGVMEF' A
#
# COMPACT_ATOMS: atom_id res chain seq x y z
N ILE A 1 -13.11 -2.62 4.19
CA ILE A 1 -13.21 -2.15 2.78
C ILE A 1 -13.21 -3.25 1.71
N GLY A 2 -13.04 -4.55 2.02
CA GLY A 2 -13.09 -5.62 1.00
C GLY A 2 -11.82 -5.82 0.17
N GLY A 3 -10.84 -4.94 0.32
CA GLY A 3 -9.52 -4.99 -0.33
C GLY A 3 -8.98 -3.58 -0.57
N GLY A 4 -7.66 -3.40 -0.57
CA GLY A 4 -7.00 -2.11 -0.81
C GLY A 4 -6.08 -1.65 0.32
N TYR A 5 -5.87 -0.34 0.42
CA TYR A 5 -4.91 0.27 1.33
C TYR A 5 -5.59 1.03 2.46
N VAL A 6 -5.00 0.98 3.65
CA VAL A 6 -5.45 1.74 4.83
C VAL A 6 -4.24 2.32 5.54
N ILE A 7 -4.30 3.61 5.85
CA ILE A 7 -3.38 4.27 6.77
C ILE A 7 -4.10 4.37 8.11
N ALA A 8 -3.47 3.85 9.17
CA ALA A 8 -3.97 3.95 10.53
C ALA A 8 -2.90 4.56 11.44
N SER A 9 -3.33 5.36 12.41
CA SER A 9 -2.47 5.96 13.44
C SER A 9 -3.24 6.02 14.76
N GLU A 10 -2.57 5.73 15.88
CA GLU A 10 -3.16 5.82 17.22
C GLU A 10 -4.50 5.08 17.37
N GLY A 11 -4.61 3.89 16.76
CA GLY A 11 -5.82 3.07 16.80
C GLY A 11 -6.99 3.60 15.96
N LYS A 12 -6.78 4.61 15.11
CA LYS A 12 -7.79 5.18 14.21
C LYS A 12 -7.38 5.05 12.75
N VAL A 13 -8.36 4.87 11.88
CA VAL A 13 -8.17 4.98 10.43
C VAL A 13 -8.02 6.45 10.07
N VAL A 14 -6.92 6.81 9.42
CA VAL A 14 -6.63 8.17 8.95
C VAL A 14 -7.15 8.36 7.54
N GLU A 15 -6.91 7.38 6.66
CA GLU A 15 -7.36 7.39 5.27
C GLU A 15 -7.36 5.96 4.71
N GLU A 16 -8.22 5.69 3.73
CA GLU A 16 -8.33 4.37 3.10
C GLU A 16 -8.65 4.47 1.61
N LEU A 17 -8.07 3.58 0.80
CA LEU A 17 -8.40 3.41 -0.62
C LEU A 17 -8.98 2.00 -0.80
N ALA A 18 -10.28 1.94 -1.08
CA ALA A 18 -10.95 0.70 -1.44
C ALA A 18 -10.59 0.28 -2.88
N LEU A 19 -10.18 -0.97 -3.04
CA LEU A 19 -9.96 -1.64 -4.32
C LEU A 19 -10.93 -2.83 -4.39
N GLU A 20 -12.17 -2.56 -4.77
CA GLU A 20 -13.29 -3.50 -4.66
C GLU A 20 -13.15 -4.75 -5.54
N VAL A 21 -12.33 -4.71 -6.59
CA VAL A 21 -12.05 -5.86 -7.45
C VAL A 21 -10.79 -6.56 -6.97
N MET A 22 -10.98 -7.65 -6.21
CA MET A 22 -9.92 -8.53 -5.71
C MET A 22 -8.85 -7.83 -4.85
N GLY A 23 -9.10 -6.62 -4.33
CA GLY A 23 -8.10 -5.84 -3.63
C GLY A 23 -7.03 -5.21 -4.54
N LEU A 24 -7.26 -5.20 -5.85
CA LEU A 24 -6.28 -4.76 -6.86
C LEU A 24 -6.78 -3.60 -7.72
N ILE A 25 -8.07 -3.62 -8.08
CA ILE A 25 -8.65 -2.69 -9.05
C ILE A 25 -9.90 -2.04 -8.44
N THR A 26 -10.20 -0.81 -8.86
CA THR A 26 -11.43 -0.08 -8.55
C THR A 26 -12.10 0.42 -9.83
N ASN A 27 -13.43 0.53 -9.84
CA ASN A 27 -14.23 1.07 -10.94
C ASN A 27 -14.39 2.59 -10.85
N ARG A 28 -13.73 3.24 -9.89
CA ARG A 28 -13.75 4.70 -9.76
C ARG A 28 -12.95 5.36 -10.90
N PRO A 29 -13.27 6.61 -11.26
CA PRO A 29 -12.49 7.38 -12.22
C PRO A 29 -11.03 7.53 -11.79
N HIS A 30 -10.11 7.45 -12.75
CA HIS A 30 -8.67 7.52 -12.44
C HIS A 30 -8.27 8.82 -11.74
N GLU A 31 -8.91 9.95 -12.08
CA GLU A 31 -8.64 11.25 -11.47
C GLU A 31 -8.94 11.26 -9.97
N GLU A 32 -10.02 10.57 -9.55
CA GLU A 32 -10.39 10.43 -8.14
C GLU A 32 -9.36 9.56 -7.41
N VAL A 33 -8.97 8.44 -8.04
CA VAL A 33 -7.99 7.50 -7.48
C VAL A 33 -6.63 8.16 -7.33
N ASP A 34 -6.15 8.87 -8.36
CA ASP A 34 -4.86 9.54 -8.37
C ASP A 34 -4.79 10.63 -7.31
N ALA A 35 -5.83 11.48 -7.22
CA ALA A 35 -5.91 12.51 -6.18
C ALA A 35 -5.88 11.89 -4.77
N LYS A 36 -6.59 10.76 -4.58
CA LYS A 36 -6.65 10.06 -3.30
C LYS A 36 -5.32 9.38 -2.95
N VAL A 37 -4.67 8.74 -3.91
CA VAL A 37 -3.33 8.15 -3.74
C VAL A 37 -2.30 9.23 -3.43
N ALA A 38 -2.33 10.38 -4.12
CA ALA A 38 -1.44 11.50 -3.83
C ALA A 38 -1.60 12.01 -2.39
N LYS A 39 -2.85 12.25 -1.95
CA LYS A 39 -3.15 12.64 -0.57
C LYS A 39 -2.64 11.60 0.44
N MET A 40 -2.87 10.32 0.17
CA MET A 40 -2.42 9.24 1.04
C MET A 40 -0.90 9.14 1.13
N LYS A 41 -0.18 9.37 0.03
CA LYS A 41 1.29 9.44 0.02
C LYS A 41 1.79 10.59 0.89
N ASP A 42 1.20 11.77 0.79
CA ASP A 42 1.58 12.92 1.63
C ASP A 42 1.38 12.64 3.12
N ILE A 43 0.27 11.98 3.49
CA ILE A 43 0.03 11.52 4.88
C ILE A 43 1.13 10.54 5.31
N ALA A 44 1.42 9.52 4.49
CA ALA A 44 2.44 8.52 4.79
C ALA A 44 3.83 9.14 4.97
N TYR A 45 4.20 10.11 4.13
CA TYR A 45 5.45 10.87 4.29
C TYR A 45 5.45 11.69 5.59
N GLY A 46 4.32 12.29 5.95
CA GLY A 46 4.14 12.97 7.25
C GLY A 46 4.28 12.05 8.46
N MET A 47 4.09 10.74 8.28
CA MET A 47 4.22 9.70 9.30
C MET A 47 5.62 9.06 9.34
N GLY A 48 6.58 9.58 8.56
CA GLY A 48 7.98 9.13 8.59
C GLY A 48 8.40 8.20 7.46
N VAL A 49 7.53 7.92 6.48
CA VAL A 49 7.95 7.21 5.25
C VAL A 49 8.92 8.11 4.48
N PRO A 50 10.09 7.61 4.02
CA PRO A 50 11.01 8.41 3.21
C PRO A 50 10.39 8.82 1.86
N LYS A 51 10.59 10.08 1.45
CA LYS A 51 10.06 10.60 0.17
C LYS A 51 10.59 9.91 -1.09
N GLY A 52 11.71 9.19 -0.99
CA GLY A 52 12.26 8.40 -2.10
C GLY A 52 11.60 7.03 -2.29
N LEU A 53 10.61 6.70 -1.46
CA LEU A 53 9.95 5.39 -1.44
C LEU A 53 8.45 5.58 -1.66
N ASP A 54 7.86 4.79 -2.56
CA ASP A 54 6.40 4.78 -2.73
C ASP A 54 5.80 3.79 -1.73
N PRO A 55 5.09 4.26 -0.68
CA PRO A 55 4.65 3.38 0.41
C PRO A 55 3.75 2.24 -0.07
N PHE A 56 2.91 2.48 -1.07
CA PHE A 56 1.93 1.50 -1.53
C PHE A 56 2.58 0.50 -2.48
N ILE A 57 3.33 0.98 -3.47
CA ILE A 57 4.04 0.11 -4.42
C ILE A 57 5.01 -0.81 -3.70
N ASN A 58 5.83 -0.27 -2.78
CA ASN A 58 6.81 -1.07 -2.06
C ASN A 58 6.15 -2.17 -1.21
N LEU A 59 5.00 -1.89 -0.58
CA LEU A 59 4.22 -2.90 0.14
C LEU A 59 3.66 -3.97 -0.80
N SER A 60 3.19 -3.60 -1.99
CA SER A 60 2.68 -4.57 -2.98
C SER A 60 3.74 -5.59 -3.40
N PHE A 61 5.01 -5.20 -3.41
CA PHE A 61 6.13 -6.06 -3.82
C PHE A 61 6.82 -6.79 -2.67
N LEU A 62 6.42 -6.57 -1.41
CA LEU A 62 7.05 -7.19 -0.24
C LEU A 62 7.07 -8.73 -0.30
N ALA A 63 6.01 -9.32 -0.86
CA ALA A 63 5.84 -10.77 -0.99
C ALA A 63 6.33 -11.34 -2.32
N LEU A 64 6.96 -10.53 -3.19
CA LEU A 64 7.41 -10.98 -4.51
C LEU A 64 8.72 -11.77 -4.40
N THR A 65 8.63 -13.09 -4.46
CA THR A 65 9.74 -14.03 -4.23
C THR A 65 10.76 -14.15 -5.39
N VAL A 66 10.53 -13.48 -6.52
CA VAL A 66 11.46 -13.54 -7.67
C VAL A 66 12.61 -12.53 -7.61
N ILE A 67 12.63 -11.65 -6.60
CA ILE A 67 13.71 -10.70 -6.39
C ILE A 67 14.63 -11.28 -5.30
N PRO A 68 15.95 -11.43 -5.54
CA PRO A 68 16.90 -12.06 -4.59
C PRO A 68 16.96 -11.32 -3.24
N GLU A 69 17.58 -11.95 -2.23
CA GLU A 69 17.67 -11.55 -0.81
C GLU A 69 16.53 -12.07 0.07
N ILE A 70 15.97 -11.23 0.96
CA ILE A 70 14.99 -11.60 1.98
C ILE A 70 13.61 -11.07 1.59
N ARG A 71 12.59 -11.94 1.66
CA ARG A 71 11.18 -11.61 1.37
C ARG A 71 10.27 -12.06 2.49
N ILE A 72 9.13 -11.38 2.63
CA ILE A 72 8.10 -11.73 3.62
C ILE A 72 6.88 -12.22 2.87
N THR A 73 6.56 -13.50 3.04
CA THR A 73 5.38 -14.16 2.46
C THR A 73 4.34 -14.40 3.54
N THR A 74 3.16 -14.86 3.13
CA THR A 74 2.12 -15.30 4.07
C THR A 74 2.54 -16.51 4.91
N THR A 75 3.57 -17.24 4.50
CA THR A 75 4.12 -18.39 5.25
C THR A 75 5.34 -18.03 6.11
N GLY A 76 5.76 -16.76 6.10
CA GLY A 76 6.91 -16.27 6.87
C GLY A 76 8.02 -15.69 6.00
N VAL A 77 9.21 -15.56 6.59
CA VAL A 77 10.40 -15.04 5.93
C VAL A 77 10.97 -16.09 4.97
N MET A 78 11.26 -15.69 3.75
CA MET A 78 11.91 -16.50 2.71
C MET A 78 13.23 -15.84 2.33
N GLU A 79 14.28 -16.64 2.19
CA GLU A 79 15.64 -16.24 1.81
C GLU A 79 16.17 -17.25 0.78
N PHE A 80 16.87 -16.76 -0.25
CA PHE A 80 17.44 -17.57 -1.35
C PHE A 80 18.96 -17.60 -1.32
#